data_AF-A0A0Q6VPE0-F1
#
_entry.id   AF-A0A0Q6VPE0-F1
#
_cell.length_a   1.000
_cell.length_b   1.000
_cell.length_c   1.000
_cell.angle_alpha   90.00
_cell.angle_beta   90.00
_cell.angle_gamma   90.00
#
_symmetry.space_group_name_H-M   'P 1'
#
loop_
_entity.id
_entity.type
_entity.pdbx_description
1 polymer ?
#
loop_
_entity_poly.entity_id
_entity_poly.type
_entity_poly.pdbx_seq_one_letter_code
_entity_poly.pdbx_strand_id
1 'polypeptide(L)'
;MRRQAGTAAIELAILATVLVPLTLGVTELGRAMYQYNSLIKATRDATRYLSGQGPGDAADIAIAQCLAVYGTRDCSGSTLLPGLTTAMVSVCDSTSCAGTHANQATGSGVINLVSVTISGYVFTPVVPLPVFTNLTGATITFSDVSTTMRQIL
;
A
#
# COMPACT_ATOMS: atom_id res chain seq x y z
N MET A 1 -40.69 26.37 -27.78
CA MET A 1 -39.73 25.30 -27.43
C MET A 1 -38.41 25.81 -26.85
N ARG A 2 -37.87 26.97 -27.26
CA ARG A 2 -36.56 27.50 -26.78
C ARG A 2 -36.46 27.79 -25.26
N ARG A 3 -37.57 28.07 -24.57
CA ARG A 3 -37.62 28.32 -23.11
C ARG A 3 -37.51 27.05 -22.25
N GLN A 4 -37.90 25.89 -22.77
CA GLN A 4 -37.82 24.60 -22.06
C GLN A 4 -36.38 24.05 -22.01
N ALA A 5 -35.54 24.42 -22.98
CA ALA A 5 -34.13 24.03 -22.97
C ALA A 5 -33.35 24.69 -21.82
N GLY A 6 -33.70 25.93 -21.45
CA GLY A 6 -33.04 26.64 -20.34
C GLY A 6 -33.40 26.08 -18.97
N THR A 7 -34.66 25.68 -18.75
CA THR A 7 -35.08 25.06 -17.48
C THR A 7 -34.45 23.68 -17.29
N ALA A 8 -34.42 22.86 -18.35
CA ALA A 8 -33.73 21.57 -18.32
C ALA A 8 -32.23 21.69 -18.01
N ALA A 9 -31.56 22.74 -18.53
CA ALA A 9 -30.15 22.98 -18.23
C ALA A 9 -29.91 23.34 -16.75
N ILE A 10 -30.82 24.09 -16.12
CA ILE A 10 -30.72 24.45 -14.70
C ILE A 10 -30.97 23.23 -13.80
N GLU A 11 -31.98 22.41 -14.12
CA GLU A 11 -32.24 21.16 -13.40
C GLU A 11 -31.03 20.23 -13.43
N LEU A 12 -30.41 20.08 -14.60
CA LEU A 12 -29.16 19.31 -14.74
C LEU A 12 -28.03 19.93 -13.90
N ALA A 13 -27.86 21.25 -13.88
CA ALA A 13 -26.81 21.90 -13.11
C ALA A 13 -26.93 21.67 -11.60
N ILE A 14 -28.16 21.72 -11.07
CA ILE A 14 -28.44 21.45 -9.65
C ILE A 14 -28.13 19.98 -9.32
N LEU A 15 -28.56 19.04 -10.16
CA LEU A 15 -28.27 17.62 -9.98
C LEU A 15 -26.76 17.33 -10.09
N ALA A 16 -26.09 17.91 -11.09
CA ALA A 16 -24.66 17.73 -11.32
C ALA A 16 -23.83 18.24 -10.14
N THR A 17 -24.27 19.30 -9.45
CA THR A 17 -23.58 19.84 -8.26
C THR A 17 -23.47 18.80 -7.15
N VAL A 18 -24.44 17.88 -7.02
CA VAL A 18 -24.42 16.80 -6.03
C VAL A 18 -23.80 15.52 -6.60
N LEU A 19 -24.14 15.15 -7.83
CA LEU A 19 -23.70 13.89 -8.45
C LEU A 19 -22.20 13.88 -8.76
N VAL A 20 -21.63 14.99 -9.22
CA VAL A 20 -20.20 15.08 -9.57
C VAL A 20 -19.27 14.84 -8.37
N PRO A 21 -19.41 15.53 -7.21
CA PRO A 21 -18.54 15.23 -6.07
C PRO A 21 -18.78 13.82 -5.51
N LEU A 22 -19.99 13.28 -5.62
CA LEU A 22 -20.29 11.91 -5.19
C LEU A 22 -19.53 10.88 -6.04
N THR A 23 -19.60 10.99 -7.37
CA THR A 23 -18.92 10.05 -8.27
C THR A 23 -17.40 10.18 -8.15
N LEU A 24 -16.87 11.41 -8.09
CA LEU A 24 -15.44 11.65 -7.88
C LEU A 24 -14.97 11.11 -6.52
N GLY A 25 -15.78 11.30 -5.46
CA GLY A 25 -15.50 10.74 -4.14
C GLY A 25 -15.40 9.21 -4.14
N VAL A 26 -16.34 8.52 -4.80
CA VAL A 26 -16.30 7.06 -4.95
C VAL A 26 -15.07 6.62 -5.76
N THR A 27 -14.70 7.35 -6.82
CA THR A 27 -13.52 7.00 -7.63
C THR A 27 -12.20 7.15 -6.86
N GLU A 28 -12.06 8.21 -6.06
CA GLU A 28 -10.86 8.42 -5.23
C GLU A 28 -10.77 7.37 -4.12
N LEU A 29 -11.90 7.02 -3.48
CA LEU A 29 -11.94 5.92 -2.51
C LEU A 29 -11.56 4.58 -3.14
N GLY A 30 -12.08 4.29 -4.34
CA GLY A 30 -11.72 3.09 -5.08
C GLY A 30 -10.22 3.03 -5.41
N ARG A 31 -9.63 4.17 -5.79
CA ARG A 31 -8.18 4.26 -6.02
C ARG A 31 -7.39 4.07 -4.72
N ALA A 32 -7.81 4.65 -3.61
CA ALA A 32 -7.18 4.43 -2.31
C ALA A 32 -7.19 2.95 -1.92
N MET A 33 -8.33 2.28 -2.05
CA MET A 33 -8.45 0.85 -1.80
C MET A 33 -7.58 0.01 -2.74
N TYR A 34 -7.49 0.38 -4.02
CA TYR A 34 -6.60 -0.28 -4.96
C TYR A 34 -5.14 -0.18 -4.51
N GLN A 35 -4.66 1.01 -4.14
CA GLN A 35 -3.29 1.22 -3.70
C GLN A 35 -2.99 0.46 -2.40
N TYR A 36 -3.91 0.45 -1.44
CA TYR A 36 -3.77 -0.33 -0.21
C TYR A 36 -3.64 -1.84 -0.49
N ASN A 37 -4.47 -2.39 -1.39
CA ASN A 37 -4.36 -3.80 -1.79
C ASN A 37 -3.05 -4.10 -2.53
N SER A 38 -2.54 -3.16 -3.31
CA SER A 38 -1.23 -3.29 -3.95
C SER A 38 -0.10 -3.36 -2.92
N LEU A 39 -0.15 -2.58 -1.83
CA LEU A 39 0.82 -2.70 -0.72
C LEU A 39 0.76 -4.07 -0.03
N ILE A 40 -0.44 -4.61 0.19
CA ILE A 40 -0.60 -5.97 0.75
C ILE A 40 0.05 -7.02 -0.15
N LYS A 41 -0.15 -6.93 -1.46
CA LYS A 41 0.46 -7.85 -2.42
C LYS A 41 1.98 -7.70 -2.45
N ALA A 42 2.47 -6.47 -2.48
CA ALA A 42 3.90 -6.16 -2.48
C ALA A 42 4.63 -6.72 -1.24
N THR A 43 4.08 -6.46 -0.03
CA THR A 43 4.64 -7.01 1.21
C THR A 43 4.62 -8.53 1.22
N ARG A 44 3.54 -9.14 0.72
CA ARG A 44 3.42 -10.60 0.61
C ARG A 44 4.45 -11.20 -0.34
N ASP A 45 4.69 -10.60 -1.50
CA ASP A 45 5.66 -11.09 -2.47
C ASP A 45 7.09 -10.96 -1.95
N ALA A 46 7.43 -9.83 -1.32
CA ALA A 46 8.71 -9.61 -0.66
C ALA A 46 8.95 -10.60 0.50
N THR A 47 7.96 -10.77 1.37
CA THR A 47 8.04 -11.73 2.49
C THR A 47 8.16 -13.16 1.99
N ARG A 48 7.45 -13.52 0.91
CA ARG A 48 7.55 -14.84 0.29
C ARG A 48 8.94 -15.10 -0.28
N TYR A 49 9.58 -14.10 -0.88
CA TYR A 49 10.97 -14.23 -1.33
C TYR A 49 11.89 -14.53 -0.14
N LEU A 50 11.86 -13.71 0.91
CA LEU A 50 12.71 -13.88 2.09
C LEU A 50 12.40 -15.16 2.88
N SER A 51 11.17 -15.66 2.83
CA SER A 51 10.80 -16.91 3.49
C SER A 51 11.62 -18.11 2.99
N GLY A 52 12.11 -18.04 1.74
CA GLY A 52 12.98 -19.03 1.13
C GLY A 52 14.46 -18.70 1.18
N GLN A 53 14.87 -17.65 1.89
CA GLN A 53 16.26 -17.25 2.07
C GLN A 53 16.67 -17.35 3.54
N GLY A 54 17.98 -17.50 3.77
CA GLY A 54 18.56 -17.43 5.10
C GLY A 54 18.39 -16.03 5.72
N PRO A 55 18.32 -15.92 7.05
CA PRO A 55 18.16 -14.62 7.71
C PRO A 55 19.45 -13.81 7.68
N GLY A 56 19.31 -12.48 7.66
CA GLY A 56 20.41 -11.53 7.83
C GLY A 56 21.27 -11.24 6.60
N ASP A 57 21.02 -11.86 5.43
CA ASP A 57 21.75 -11.54 4.21
C ASP A 57 21.28 -10.19 3.62
N ALA A 58 22.18 -9.21 3.60
CA ALA A 58 21.91 -7.88 3.10
C ALA A 58 21.54 -7.85 1.60
N ALA A 59 22.06 -8.78 0.79
CA ALA A 59 21.73 -8.87 -0.63
C ALA A 59 20.29 -9.34 -0.83
N ASP A 60 19.85 -10.33 -0.07
CA ASP A 60 18.47 -10.83 -0.13
C ASP A 60 17.46 -9.80 0.41
N ILE A 61 17.82 -9.09 1.48
CA ILE A 61 17.03 -7.98 2.00
C ILE A 61 16.88 -6.88 0.94
N ALA A 62 17.96 -6.51 0.24
CA ALA A 62 17.91 -5.52 -0.84
C ALA A 62 16.99 -5.98 -1.99
N ILE A 63 17.08 -7.26 -2.40
CA ILE A 63 16.20 -7.84 -3.42
C ILE A 63 14.73 -7.80 -2.96
N ALA A 64 14.45 -8.09 -1.69
CA ALA A 64 13.10 -8.03 -1.14
C ALA A 64 12.54 -6.61 -1.11
N GLN A 65 13.37 -5.61 -0.78
CA GLN A 65 13.01 -4.19 -0.85
C GLN A 65 12.72 -3.77 -2.30
N CYS A 66 13.54 -4.21 -3.26
CA CYS A 66 13.29 -3.99 -4.68
C CYS A 66 11.98 -4.62 -5.13
N LEU A 67 11.70 -5.86 -4.70
CA LEU A 67 10.47 -6.56 -5.05
C LEU A 67 9.23 -5.86 -4.47
N ALA A 68 9.30 -5.37 -3.23
CA ALA A 68 8.22 -4.64 -2.58
C ALA A 68 7.90 -3.29 -3.26
N VAL A 69 8.89 -2.62 -3.84
CA VAL A 69 8.71 -1.27 -4.39
C VAL A 69 8.51 -1.27 -5.91
N TYR A 70 9.23 -2.12 -6.63
CA TYR A 70 9.29 -2.13 -8.09
C TYR A 70 8.66 -3.38 -8.71
N GLY A 71 8.47 -4.45 -7.92
CA GLY A 71 8.05 -5.75 -8.44
C GLY A 71 9.17 -6.49 -9.22
N THR A 72 10.40 -5.98 -9.18
CA THR A 72 11.59 -6.54 -9.82
C THR A 72 12.69 -6.76 -8.78
N ARG A 73 13.66 -7.63 -9.08
CA ARG A 73 14.75 -7.96 -8.13
C ARG A 73 15.89 -6.95 -8.12
N ASP A 74 15.99 -6.13 -9.15
CA ASP A 74 17.07 -5.19 -9.42
C ASP A 74 16.64 -3.72 -9.25
N CYS A 75 15.44 -3.49 -8.70
CA CYS A 75 14.85 -2.16 -8.57
C CYS A 75 14.70 -1.43 -9.93
N SER A 76 14.64 -2.17 -11.03
CA SER A 76 14.44 -1.60 -12.35
C SER A 76 12.97 -1.23 -12.60
N GLY A 77 12.76 -0.23 -13.45
CA GLY A 77 11.44 0.21 -13.88
C GLY A 77 10.79 1.25 -12.97
N SER A 78 9.48 1.43 -13.13
CA SER A 78 8.67 2.33 -12.32
C SER A 78 8.24 1.67 -11.01
N THR A 79 8.09 2.45 -9.96
CA THR A 79 7.54 1.97 -8.69
C THR A 79 6.11 1.46 -8.88
N LEU A 80 5.74 0.40 -8.14
CA LEU A 80 4.39 -0.19 -8.16
C LEU A 80 3.31 0.82 -7.78
N LEU A 81 3.68 1.77 -6.93
CA LEU A 81 2.81 2.83 -6.45
C LEU A 81 3.54 4.18 -6.48
N PRO A 82 2.85 5.28 -6.81
CA PRO A 82 3.44 6.62 -6.76
C PRO A 82 3.89 6.95 -5.33
N GLY A 83 5.09 7.50 -5.18
CA GLY A 83 5.65 7.91 -3.89
C GLY A 83 6.15 6.77 -2.99
N LEU A 84 6.03 5.52 -3.41
CA LEU A 84 6.59 4.38 -2.68
C LEU A 84 8.11 4.32 -2.90
N THR A 85 8.87 4.16 -1.81
CA THR A 85 10.34 4.09 -1.86
C THR A 85 10.86 2.94 -1.01
N THR A 86 12.08 2.47 -1.28
CA THR A 86 12.69 1.35 -0.53
C THR A 86 12.96 1.70 0.93
N ALA A 87 13.12 3.00 1.26
CA ALA A 87 13.25 3.48 2.63
C ALA A 87 11.99 3.26 3.48
N MET A 88 10.81 3.09 2.85
CA MET A 88 9.57 2.77 3.54
C MET A 88 9.45 1.28 3.89
N VAL A 89 10.34 0.43 3.37
CA VAL A 89 10.31 -1.03 3.53
C VAL A 89 11.26 -1.45 4.65
N SER A 90 10.71 -1.96 5.74
CA SER A 90 11.48 -2.58 6.82
C SER A 90 11.34 -4.09 6.79
N VAL A 91 12.44 -4.79 7.05
CA VAL A 91 12.51 -6.25 7.15
C VAL A 91 12.86 -6.63 8.57
N CYS A 92 12.19 -7.65 9.09
CA CYS A 92 12.34 -8.11 10.45
C CYS A 92 12.33 -9.64 10.43
N ASP A 93 13.48 -10.23 10.77
CA ASP A 93 13.78 -11.66 10.69
C ASP A 93 14.39 -12.17 12.01
N SER A 94 14.84 -13.42 12.05
CA SER A 94 15.42 -14.01 13.26
C SER A 94 16.71 -13.33 13.75
N THR A 95 17.40 -12.54 12.91
CA THR A 95 18.63 -11.83 13.27
C THR A 95 18.36 -10.41 13.76
N SER A 96 17.53 -9.68 13.02
CA SER A 96 17.15 -8.28 13.31
C SER A 96 16.11 -8.18 14.41
N CYS A 97 15.25 -9.18 14.54
CA CYS A 97 14.12 -9.22 15.47
C CYS A 97 14.04 -10.53 16.26
N ALA A 98 15.18 -10.99 16.78
CA ALA A 98 15.29 -12.30 17.45
C ALA A 98 14.21 -12.56 18.50
N GLY A 99 13.80 -11.55 19.28
CA GLY A 99 12.80 -11.71 20.35
C GLY A 99 11.41 -12.15 19.86
N THR A 100 11.04 -11.83 18.62
CA THR A 100 9.71 -12.12 18.06
C THR A 100 9.76 -13.03 16.83
N HIS A 101 10.95 -13.23 16.23
CA HIS A 101 11.11 -13.92 14.96
C HIS A 101 12.09 -15.11 15.00
N ALA A 102 12.89 -15.25 16.06
CA ALA A 102 13.73 -16.44 16.24
C ALA A 102 13.03 -17.48 17.12
N ASN A 103 13.20 -18.76 16.78
CA ASN A 103 12.84 -19.91 17.62
C ASN A 103 11.42 -19.86 18.22
N GLN A 104 10.45 -19.42 17.44
CA GLN A 104 9.06 -19.29 17.88
C GLN A 104 8.46 -20.68 18.10
N ALA A 105 7.95 -20.91 19.31
CA ALA A 105 7.43 -22.20 19.72
C ALA A 105 6.09 -22.52 19.03
N THR A 106 5.97 -23.73 18.49
CA THR A 106 4.73 -24.20 17.82
C THR A 106 4.02 -25.32 18.59
N GLY A 107 4.56 -25.73 19.74
CA GLY A 107 4.10 -26.90 20.48
C GLY A 107 4.62 -28.25 19.96
N SER A 108 5.23 -28.28 18.76
CA SER A 108 5.88 -29.46 18.17
C SER A 108 7.30 -29.17 17.67
N GLY A 109 7.91 -28.07 18.12
CA GLY A 109 9.22 -27.60 17.70
C GLY A 109 9.31 -26.08 17.71
N VAL A 110 10.31 -25.56 17.01
CA VAL A 110 10.53 -24.12 16.82
C VAL A 110 10.61 -23.77 15.35
N ILE A 111 10.17 -22.57 15.00
CA ILE A 111 10.30 -22.01 13.65
C ILE A 111 10.88 -20.61 13.72
N ASN A 112 11.58 -20.21 12.65
CA ASN A 112 11.92 -18.81 12.42
C ASN A 112 10.83 -18.14 11.59
N LEU A 113 10.65 -16.85 11.80
CA LEU A 113 9.71 -16.01 11.06
C LEU A 113 10.48 -14.92 10.32
N VAL A 114 9.89 -14.43 9.24
CA VAL A 114 10.29 -13.20 8.57
C VAL A 114 9.07 -12.34 8.29
N SER A 115 9.22 -11.03 8.44
CA SER A 115 8.21 -10.05 8.14
C SER A 115 8.75 -8.90 7.32
N VAL A 116 7.93 -8.45 6.37
CA VAL A 116 8.19 -7.24 5.59
C VAL A 116 7.06 -6.27 5.85
N THR A 117 7.43 -5.05 6.26
CA THR A 117 6.50 -3.99 6.60
C THR A 117 6.76 -2.76 5.74
N ILE A 118 5.70 -2.23 5.12
CA ILE A 118 5.72 -0.93 4.46
C ILE A 118 5.04 0.08 5.39
N SER A 119 5.79 1.10 5.79
CA SER A 119 5.34 2.15 6.71
C SER A 119 5.37 3.53 6.07
N GLY A 120 4.44 4.42 6.46
CA GLY A 120 4.47 5.82 6.06
C GLY A 120 4.06 6.09 4.60
N TYR A 121 3.35 5.17 3.95
CA TYR A 121 2.82 5.41 2.61
C TYR A 121 1.71 6.48 2.64
N VAL A 122 1.82 7.49 1.79
CA VAL A 122 0.88 8.61 1.72
C VAL A 122 0.08 8.56 0.42
N PHE A 123 -1.23 8.41 0.56
CA PHE A 123 -2.18 8.56 -0.54
C PHE A 123 -2.47 10.05 -0.77
N THR A 124 -2.19 10.51 -2.00
CA THR A 124 -2.50 11.87 -2.46
C THR A 124 -3.69 11.81 -3.41
N PRO A 125 -4.88 12.36 -3.06
CA PRO A 125 -6.01 12.50 -3.99
C PRO A 125 -5.62 13.28 -5.24
N VAL A 126 -6.10 12.88 -6.41
CA VAL A 126 -5.85 13.63 -7.67
C VAL A 126 -6.83 14.78 -7.79
N VAL A 127 -8.07 14.57 -7.35
CA VAL A 127 -9.11 15.59 -7.35
C VAL A 127 -9.10 16.36 -6.03
N PRO A 128 -8.85 17.69 -6.03
CA PRO A 128 -8.91 18.51 -4.82
C PRO A 128 -10.36 18.86 -4.50
N LEU A 129 -11.17 17.87 -4.08
CA LEU A 129 -12.51 18.18 -3.59
C LEU A 129 -12.42 18.90 -2.23
N PRO A 130 -13.20 19.96 -2.00
CA PRO A 130 -13.23 20.67 -0.73
C PRO A 130 -13.51 19.75 0.46
N VAL A 131 -14.31 18.70 0.24
CA VAL A 131 -14.64 17.72 1.28
C VAL A 131 -13.41 16.91 1.72
N PHE A 132 -12.48 16.61 0.81
CA PHE A 132 -11.26 15.87 1.16
C PHE A 132 -10.21 16.80 1.78
N THR A 133 -10.03 18.00 1.22
CA THR A 133 -9.02 18.94 1.73
C THR A 133 -9.33 19.46 3.14
N ASN A 134 -10.61 19.68 3.47
CA ASN A 134 -11.01 20.22 4.78
C ASN A 134 -11.29 19.16 5.85
N LEU A 135 -11.60 17.90 5.48
CA LEU A 135 -12.03 16.87 6.43
C LEU A 135 -10.93 15.85 6.77
N THR A 136 -10.05 15.52 5.83
CA THR A 136 -9.00 14.50 6.00
C THR A 136 -7.58 15.07 5.98
N GLY A 137 -7.43 16.39 5.78
CA GLY A 137 -6.19 16.98 5.29
C GLY A 137 -5.98 16.63 3.81
N ALA A 138 -5.10 17.36 3.13
CA ALA A 138 -4.84 17.15 1.69
C ALA A 138 -4.28 15.75 1.35
N THR A 139 -3.90 14.96 2.34
CA THR A 139 -3.25 13.65 2.20
C THR A 139 -3.76 12.66 3.25
N ILE A 140 -3.77 11.37 2.89
CA ILE A 140 -4.17 10.29 3.80
C ILE A 140 -2.95 9.37 3.98
N THR A 141 -2.42 9.29 5.20
CA THR A 141 -1.37 8.32 5.56
C THR A 141 -2.00 6.97 5.84
N PHE A 142 -1.58 5.93 5.11
CA PHE A 142 -2.00 4.57 5.43
C PHE A 142 -1.28 4.06 6.67
N SER A 143 -1.98 3.21 7.44
CA SER A 143 -1.35 2.43 8.52
C SER A 143 -0.30 1.49 7.93
N ASP A 144 0.65 1.09 8.76
CA ASP A 144 1.67 0.11 8.39
C ASP A 144 1.02 -1.18 7.86
N VAL A 145 1.49 -1.60 6.69
CA VAL A 145 1.07 -2.84 6.05
C VAL A 145 2.19 -3.85 6.24
N SER A 146 1.92 -4.94 6.95
CA SER A 146 2.91 -5.96 7.28
C SER A 146 2.40 -7.35 6.88
N THR A 147 3.31 -8.18 6.34
CA THR A 147 3.07 -9.61 6.12
C THR A 147 4.15 -10.41 6.82
N THR A 148 3.77 -11.49 7.51
CA THR A 148 4.67 -12.42 8.21
C THR A 148 4.57 -13.83 7.61
N MET A 149 5.70 -14.53 7.48
CA MET A 149 5.76 -15.92 7.03
C MET A 149 6.81 -16.71 7.82
N ARG A 150 6.70 -18.04 7.79
CA ARG A 150 7.77 -18.93 8.27
C ARG A 150 8.98 -18.79 7.36
N GLN A 151 10.16 -18.61 7.94
CA GLN A 151 11.42 -18.59 7.23
C GLN A 151 12.07 -19.97 7.24
N ILE A 152 12.81 -20.31 6.18
CA ILE A 152 13.71 -21.46 6.20
C ILE A 152 14.85 -21.22 7.20
N LEU A 153 15.28 -22.30 7.88
CA LEU A 153 16.35 -22.22 8.89
C LEU A 153 17.70 -21.91 8.26
#